data_AF-A0A849R1K0-F1
#
_entry.id   AF-A0A849R1K0-F1
#
_cell.length_a   1.000
_cell.length_b   1.000
_cell.length_c   1.000
_cell.angle_alpha   90.00
_cell.angle_beta   90.00
_cell.angle_gamma   90.00
#
_symmetry.space_group_name_H-M   'P 1'
#
loop_
_entity.id
_entity.type
_entity.pdbx_description
1 polymer ?
#
loop_
_entity_poly.entity_id
_entity_poly.type
_entity_poly.pdbx_seq_one_letter_code
_entity_poly.pdbx_strand_id
1 'polypeptide(L)'
;MKEKTNFIREVDSWGKISVLNEYFNVGKEYTDEYVWATIETRKQTLIVCYKDENLKVREINKFGYEIGATVHNHKNSIFRSSL
;
A
#
# COMPACT_ATOMS: atom_id res chain seq x y z
N MET A 1 -1.33 13.83 -9.81
CA MET A 1 -0.75 12.72 -9.02
C MET A 1 -1.84 11.73 -8.74
N LYS A 2 -1.58 10.43 -8.90
CA LYS A 2 -2.46 9.40 -8.35
C LYS A 2 -2.31 9.46 -6.82
N GLU A 3 -3.42 9.73 -6.13
CA GLU A 3 -3.47 9.82 -4.65
C GLU A 3 -3.25 8.46 -3.97
N LYS A 4 -3.39 7.39 -4.76
CA LYS A 4 -3.26 6.00 -4.35
C LYS A 4 -2.27 5.28 -5.23
N THR A 5 -1.33 4.60 -4.60
CA THR A 5 -0.39 3.70 -5.27
C THR A 5 -0.68 2.29 -4.81
N ASN A 6 -0.90 1.39 -5.76
CA ASN A 6 -1.26 0.00 -5.48
C ASN A 6 -0.06 -0.91 -5.74
N PHE A 7 0.11 -1.88 -4.87
CA PHE A 7 1.10 -2.94 -4.96
C PHE A 7 0.39 -4.27 -4.80
N ILE A 8 0.84 -5.28 -5.54
CA ILE A 8 0.55 -6.67 -5.21
C ILE A 8 1.78 -7.20 -4.46
N ARG A 9 1.57 -7.83 -3.31
CA ARG A 9 2.62 -8.38 -2.46
C ARG A 9 2.24 -9.78 -1.99
N GLU A 10 3.18 -10.69 -2.08
CA GLU A 10 3.13 -11.98 -1.39
C GLU A 10 3.42 -11.76 0.10
N VAL A 11 2.70 -12.45 0.97
CA VAL A 11 2.93 -12.46 2.41
C VAL A 11 3.99 -13.50 2.73
N ASP A 12 5.05 -13.07 3.39
CA ASP A 12 6.16 -13.96 3.75
C ASP A 12 5.80 -14.96 4.86
N SER A 13 6.72 -15.89 5.13
CA SER A 13 6.58 -16.92 6.18
C SER A 13 6.43 -16.38 7.61
N TRP A 14 6.62 -15.07 7.82
CA TRP A 14 6.44 -14.38 9.08
C TRP A 14 5.11 -13.63 9.15
N GLY A 15 4.27 -13.73 8.12
CA GLY A 15 3.00 -13.02 8.01
C GLY A 15 3.15 -11.55 7.61
N LYS A 16 4.27 -11.18 6.96
CA LYS A 16 4.57 -9.78 6.63
C LYS A 16 4.59 -9.53 5.12
N ILE A 17 4.36 -8.28 4.76
CA ILE A 17 4.61 -7.77 3.41
C ILE A 17 5.67 -6.69 3.43
N SER A 18 6.44 -6.57 2.35
CA SER A 18 7.36 -5.46 2.11
C SER A 18 6.76 -4.46 1.13
N VAL A 19 6.66 -3.19 1.54
CA VAL A 19 6.20 -2.09 0.70
C VAL A 19 7.21 -0.95 0.82
N LEU A 20 7.84 -0.56 -0.29
CA LEU A 20 8.85 0.51 -0.34
C LEU A 20 9.96 0.38 0.73
N ASN A 21 10.47 -0.84 0.95
CA ASN A 21 11.49 -1.20 1.95
C ASN A 21 11.03 -1.16 3.42
N GLU A 22 9.75 -0.95 3.68
CA GLU A 22 9.15 -1.07 5.01
C GLU A 22 8.37 -2.38 5.14
N TYR A 23 8.37 -2.99 6.33
CA TYR A 23 7.69 -4.25 6.60
C TYR A 23 6.43 -4.05 7.43
N PHE A 24 5.33 -4.67 7.00
CA PHE A 24 4.03 -4.58 7.66
C PHE A 24 3.52 -5.98 8.01
N ASN A 25 3.12 -6.18 9.28
CA ASN A 25 2.56 -7.46 9.74
C ASN A 25 1.07 -7.55 9.39
N VAL A 26 0.76 -8.37 8.39
CA VAL A 26 -0.59 -8.58 7.85
C VAL A 26 -1.32 -9.68 8.63
N GLY A 27 -0.60 -10.74 9.01
CA GLY A 27 -1.14 -11.90 9.70
C GLY A 27 -0.61 -13.20 9.10
N LYS A 28 -0.32 -14.20 9.95
CA LYS A 28 0.23 -15.49 9.49
C LYS A 28 -0.80 -16.34 8.74
N GLU A 29 -2.09 -16.09 8.96
CA GLU A 29 -3.19 -16.71 8.24
C GLU A 29 -3.20 -16.40 6.74
N TYR A 30 -2.43 -15.40 6.30
CA TYR A 30 -2.27 -15.02 4.90
C TYR A 30 -0.91 -15.43 4.32
N THR A 31 -0.11 -16.24 5.02
CA THR A 31 1.22 -16.69 4.52
C THR A 31 1.09 -17.35 3.15
N ASP A 32 2.02 -17.06 2.24
CA ASP A 32 2.05 -17.53 0.84
C ASP A 32 0.89 -17.03 -0.05
N GLU A 33 -0.01 -16.20 0.50
CA GLU A 33 -1.07 -15.52 -0.25
C GLU A 33 -0.60 -14.18 -0.81
N TYR A 34 -1.30 -13.71 -1.85
CA TYR A 34 -1.10 -12.39 -2.42
C TYR A 34 -2.16 -11.39 -1.95
N VAL A 35 -1.69 -10.21 -1.53
CA VAL A 35 -2.54 -9.10 -1.06
C VAL A 35 -2.34 -7.84 -1.90
N TRP A 36 -3.38 -7.01 -1.96
CA TRP A 36 -3.31 -5.66 -2.50
C TRP A 36 -2.96 -4.68 -1.39
N ALA A 37 -1.77 -4.09 -1.47
CA ALA A 37 -1.32 -3.05 -0.56
C ALA A 37 -1.45 -1.68 -1.25
N THR A 38 -2.24 -0.78 -0.68
CA THR A 38 -2.52 0.54 -1.24
C THR A 38 -2.02 1.63 -0.32
N ILE A 39 -1.02 2.39 -0.75
CA ILE A 39 -0.60 3.62 -0.07
C ILE A 39 -1.50 4.75 -0.53
N GLU A 40 -2.24 5.36 0.40
CA GLU A 40 -2.98 6.60 0.20
C GLU A 40 -2.21 7.78 0.82
N THR A 41 -1.49 8.52 -0.03
CA THR A 41 -0.47 9.48 0.40
C THR A 41 -1.05 10.69 1.15
N ARG A 42 -2.28 11.11 0.84
CA ARG A 42 -2.97 12.20 1.55
C ARG A 42 -3.41 11.82 2.96
N LYS A 43 -3.84 10.58 3.14
CA LYS A 43 -4.26 10.08 4.44
C LYS A 43 -3.08 9.54 5.25
N GLN A 44 -1.92 9.39 4.61
CA GLN A 44 -0.74 8.77 5.20
C GLN A 44 -1.12 7.39 5.78
N THR A 45 -1.78 6.59 4.96
CA THR A 45 -2.23 5.24 5.32
C THR A 45 -1.83 4.21 4.29
N LEU A 46 -1.51 3.02 4.77
CA LEU A 46 -1.41 1.81 3.98
C LEU A 46 -2.64 0.92 4.26
N ILE A 47 -3.41 0.60 3.23
CA ILE A 47 -4.55 -0.30 3.32
C ILE A 47 -4.15 -1.62 2.67
N VAL A 48 -4.37 -2.74 3.36
CA VAL A 48 -4.10 -4.08 2.82
C VAL A 48 -5.43 -4.79 2.63
N CYS A 49 -5.67 -5.24 1.40
CA CYS A 49 -6.85 -5.99 1.02
C CYS A 49 -6.47 -7.38 0.53
N TYR A 50 -7.27 -8.37 0.90
CA TYR A 50 -7.18 -9.74 0.41
C TYR A 50 -8.43 -10.09 -0.41
N LYS A 51 -8.25 -10.89 -1.46
CA LYS A 51 -9.34 -11.42 -2.27
C LYS A 51 -9.57 -12.87 -1.85
N ASP A 52 -10.68 -13.12 -1.18
CA ASP A 52 -11.00 -14.46 -0.69
C ASP A 52 -11.40 -15.42 -1.83
N GLU A 53 -11.54 -16.70 -1.50
CA GLU A 53 -11.93 -17.78 -2.43
C GLU A 53 -13.27 -17.51 -3.15
N ASN A 54 -14.16 -16.72 -2.53
CA ASN A 54 -15.43 -16.30 -3.12
C ASN A 54 -15.28 -15.05 -4.00
N LEU A 55 -14.04 -14.69 -4.36
CA LEU A 55 -13.65 -13.53 -5.15
C LEU A 55 -14.02 -12.19 -4.49
N LYS A 56 -14.29 -12.18 -3.19
CA LYS A 56 -14.66 -10.95 -2.45
C LYS A 56 -13.40 -10.28 -1.92
N VAL A 57 -13.23 -9.01 -2.26
CA VAL A 57 -12.15 -8.18 -1.72
C VAL A 57 -12.54 -7.67 -0.34
N ARG A 58 -11.66 -7.87 0.64
CA ARG A 58 -11.83 -7.42 2.02
C ARG A 58 -10.60 -6.64 2.46
N GLU A 59 -10.82 -5.51 3.14
CA GLU A 59 -9.76 -4.88 3.93
C GLU A 59 -9.46 -5.78 5.13
N ILE A 60 -8.20 -6.18 5.26
CA ILE A 60 -7.74 -7.08 6.32
C ILE A 60 -6.85 -6.35 7.32
N ASN A 61 -6.12 -5.31 6.87
CA ASN A 61 -5.35 -4.45 7.75
C ASN A 61 -5.33 -3.01 7.24
N LYS A 62 -5.08 -2.10 8.18
CA LYS A 62 -4.83 -0.70 7.92
C LYS A 62 -3.71 -0.21 8.82
N PHE A 63 -2.70 0.40 8.24
CA PHE A 63 -1.53 0.95 8.94
C PHE A 63 -1.40 2.45 8.69
N GLY A 64 -0.76 3.15 9.62
CA GLY A 64 -0.17 4.45 9.32
C GLY A 64 0.99 4.28 8.34
N TYR A 65 1.15 5.27 7.46
CA TYR A 65 2.23 5.34 6.49
C TYR A 65 2.72 6.79 6.39
N GLU A 66 3.64 7.15 7.28
CA GLU A 66 4.13 8.53 7.40
C GLU A 66 5.02 8.88 6.21
N ILE A 67 4.75 10.02 5.59
CA ILE A 67 5.56 10.56 4.50
C ILE A 67 6.22 11.82 5.05
N GLY A 68 7.54 11.75 5.28
CA GLY A 68 8.33 12.86 5.84
C GLY A 68 8.49 14.08 4.92
N ALA A 69 7.87 14.06 3.73
CA ALA A 69 7.85 15.16 2.78
C ALA A 69 6.42 15.68 2.60
N THR A 70 6.27 17.00 2.47
CA THR A 70 4.99 17.60 2.10
C THR A 70 4.58 17.12 0.70
N VAL A 71 3.44 16.44 0.61
CA VAL A 71 2.92 15.95 -0.67
C VAL A 71 2.25 17.11 -1.42
N HIS A 72 2.97 17.72 -2.36
CA HIS A 72 2.46 18.86 -3.15
C HIS A 72 1.66 18.40 -4.36
N ASN A 73 0.47 18.97 -4.58
CA ASN A 73 -0.32 18.69 -5.77
C ASN A 73 0.48 19.05 -7.06
N HIS A 74 0.40 18.22 -8.11
CA HIS A 74 1.24 18.34 -9.31
C HIS A 74 1.15 19.71 -10.00
N LYS A 75 0.05 20.47 -9.79
CA LYS A 75 -0.07 21.84 -10.29
C LYS A 75 1.08 22.75 -9.80
N ASN A 76 1.74 22.42 -8.69
CA ASN A 76 2.88 23.14 -8.12
C ASN A 76 4.18 22.30 -8.13
N SER A 77 4.26 21.27 -8.98
CA SER A 77 5.46 20.42 -9.08
C SER A 77 6.62 21.18 -9.72
N ILE A 78 7.80 21.11 -9.11
CA ILE A 78 9.07 21.56 -9.71
C ILE A 78 9.53 20.66 -10.88
N PHE A 79 8.98 19.45 -10.97
CA PHE A 79 9.10 18.62 -12.17
C PHE A 79 8.11 19.15 -13.21
N ARG A 80 8.51 20.22 -13.93
CA ARG A 80 7.86 20.59 -15.18
C ARG A 80 8.09 19.44 -16.16
N SER A 81 7.02 18.72 -16.51
CA SER A 81 7.03 17.86 -17.68
C SER A 81 7.25 18.76 -18.91
N SER A 82 8.48 18.76 -19.42
CA SER A 82 8.80 19.27 -20.76
C SER A 82 8.16 18.33 -21.77
N LEU A 83 6.94 18.65 -22.17
CA LEU A 83 6.33 18.21 -23.43
C LEU A 83 6.52 19.33 -24.45
#